data_AF-A0A9E4C3L7-F1
#
_entry.id   AF-A0A9E4C3L7-F1
#
_cell.length_a   1.000
_cell.length_b   1.000
_cell.length_c   1.000
_cell.angle_alpha   90.00
_cell.angle_beta   90.00
_cell.angle_gamma   90.00
#
_symmetry.space_group_name_H-M   'P 1'
#
loop_
_entity.id
_entity.type
_entity.pdbx_description
1 polymer ?
#
loop_
_entity_poly.entity_id
_entity_poly.type
_entity_poly.pdbx_seq_one_letter_code
_entity_poly.pdbx_strand_id
1 'polypeptide(L)' 'MYGRQGEDCRVCDAPIESFYLGGRNTFYCPSCQ' A
#
# COMPACT_ATOMS: atom_id res chain seq x y z
N MET A 1 -5.98 4.32 -9.83
CA MET A 1 -5.43 5.03 -8.67
C MET A 1 -3.93 4.81 -8.70
N TYR A 2 -3.25 5.61 -9.51
CA TYR A 2 -1.85 5.43 -9.84
C TYR A 2 -1.01 5.92 -8.65
N GLY A 3 -0.14 5.07 -8.10
CA GLY A 3 1.02 5.48 -7.32
C GLY A 3 0.83 5.75 -5.81
N ARG A 4 0.29 4.80 -5.04
CA ARG A 4 0.36 4.87 -3.56
C ARG A 4 1.64 4.25 -2.95
N GLN A 5 2.67 3.97 -3.76
CA GLN A 5 3.91 3.43 -3.23
C GLN A 5 4.61 4.55 -2.44
N GLY A 6 4.57 4.46 -1.11
CA GLY A 6 5.15 5.48 -0.22
C GLY A 6 4.22 6.63 0.17
N GLU A 7 2.93 6.58 -0.17
CA GLU A 7 1.95 7.48 0.46
C GLU A 7 1.50 6.93 1.81
N ASP A 8 1.24 7.84 2.75
CA ASP A 8 0.63 7.53 4.04
C ASP A 8 -0.82 7.07 3.84
N CYS A 9 -1.24 6.08 4.63
CA CYS A 9 -2.59 5.57 4.60
C CYS A 9 -3.57 6.67 5.04
N ARG A 10 -4.57 6.98 4.22
CA ARG A 10 -5.58 8.02 4.50
C ARG A 10 -6.51 7.74 5.70
N VAL A 11 -6.33 6.60 6.38
CA VAL A 11 -7.15 6.18 7.52
C VAL A 11 -6.35 6.19 8.82
N CYS A 12 -5.09 5.73 8.78
CA CYS A 12 -4.27 5.54 9.97
C CYS A 12 -2.89 6.23 9.88
N ASP A 13 -2.62 6.95 8.79
CA ASP A 13 -1.34 7.60 8.49
C ASP A 13 -0.13 6.66 8.49
N ALA A 14 -0.35 5.34 8.48
CA ALA A 14 0.73 4.36 8.37
C ALA A 14 1.23 4.27 6.92
N PRO A 15 2.54 4.08 6.70
CA PRO A 15 3.09 3.95 5.35
C PRO A 15 2.49 2.75 4.62
N ILE A 16 2.02 2.95 3.38
CA ILE A 16 1.52 1.86 2.56
C ILE A 16 2.70 1.03 2.03
N GLU A 17 2.66 -0.27 2.31
CA GLU A 17 3.61 -1.24 1.81
C GLU A 17 3.19 -1.78 0.44
N SER A 18 4.17 -2.25 -0.32
CA SER A 18 3.97 -2.82 -1.64
C SER A 18 4.67 -4.16 -1.74
N PHE A 19 3.98 -5.17 -2.26
CA PHE A 19 4.55 -6.49 -2.50
C PHE A 19 4.16 -7.01 -3.88
N TYR A 20 5.03 -7.85 -4.44
CA TYR A 20 4.76 -8.50 -5.72
C TYR A 20 4.02 -9.82 -5.48
N LEU A 21 2.80 -9.91 -6.01
CA LEU A 21 1.99 -11.13 -6.00
C LEU A 21 1.74 -11.57 -7.44
N GLY A 22 2.27 -12.74 -7.83
CA GLY A 22 2.00 -13.34 -9.14
C GLY A 22 2.31 -12.44 -10.33
N GLY A 23 3.38 -11.63 -10.24
CA GLY A 23 3.76 -10.68 -11.29
C GLY A 23 3.00 -9.35 -11.28
N ARG A 24 2.12 -9.11 -10.30
CA ARG A 24 1.45 -7.82 -10.09
C ARG A 24 1.94 -7.17 -8.81
N ASN A 25 2.28 -5.89 -8.87
CA ASN A 25 2.59 -5.11 -7.68
C ASN A 25 1.28 -4.73 -6.96
N THR A 26 1.16 -5.12 -5.70
CA THR A 26 -0.03 -4.90 -4.86
C THR A 26 0.34 -3.99 -3.70
N PHE A 27 -0.48 -2.97 -3.45
CA PHE A 27 -0.29 -2.01 -2.38
C PHE A 27 -1.28 -2.29 -1.25
N TYR A 28 -0.80 -2.41 -0.01
CA TYR A 28 -1.64 -2.65 1.16
C TYR A 28 -1.15 -1.85 2.37
N CYS A 29 -2.07 -1.54 3.28
CA CYS A 29 -1.72 -0.94 4.57
C CYS A 29 -1.68 -2.04 5.63
N PRO A 30 -0.54 -2.27 6.33
CA PRO A 30 -0.44 -3.31 7.35
C PRO A 30 -1.32 -3.05 8.59
N SER A 31 -1.77 -1.81 8.81
CA SER A 31 -2.65 -1.46 9.95
C SER A 31 -4.14 -1.46 9.62
N CYS A 32 -4.53 -1.41 8.35
CA CYS A 32 -5.94 -1.24 7.94
C CYS A 32 -6.50 -2.35 7.05
N GLN A 33 -5.65 -3.08 6.32
CA GLN A 33 -6.12 -4.19 5.48
C GLN A 33 -6.41 -5.42 6.33
#